data_AF-A0A3R7KW22-F1
#
_entry.id   AF-A0A3R7KW22-F1
#
_cell.length_a   1.000
_cell.length_b   1.000
_cell.length_c   1.000
_cell.angle_alpha   90.00
_cell.angle_beta   90.00
_cell.angle_gamma   90.00
#
_symmetry.space_group_name_H-M   'P 1'
#
loop_
_entity.id
_entity.type
_entity.pdbx_description
1 polymer ?
#
loop_
_entity_poly.entity_id
_entity_poly.type
_entity_poly.pdbx_seq_one_letter_code
_entity_poly.pdbx_strand_id
1 'polypeptide(L)'
;MPRHEGGSAEISFETLTVDDIEVRERDVVEDGERFVVSYAAAIQGMETSRINYKDLRRACTYLGVRYYKNRNKDTMLELIAQMKLNGKVPESYRRAIKKHQRDDEEVEEDIEETKKQRVMTEGESSDTALALPSNTGRATKDRAEALNMLYHIRQQIREVEQHLAAHLLSDGVGINYEDKAKRLKEDLQFYLEERRALMQQLESTRSL
;
A
#
# COMPACT_ATOMS: atom_id res chain seq x y z
N MET A 1 50.51 -3.72 -8.11
CA MET A 1 49.37 -2.80 -8.26
C MET A 1 48.26 -3.54 -9.01
N PRO A 2 47.32 -4.22 -8.32
CA PRO A 2 46.21 -4.84 -9.00
C PRO A 2 45.24 -3.75 -9.47
N ARG A 3 44.85 -3.81 -10.75
CA ARG A 3 43.86 -2.94 -11.35
C ARG A 3 42.50 -3.29 -10.74
N HIS A 4 41.86 -2.32 -10.09
CA HIS A 4 40.45 -2.43 -9.76
C HIS A 4 39.67 -2.42 -11.07
N GLU A 5 39.18 -3.59 -11.47
CA GLU A 5 38.14 -3.71 -12.47
C GLU A 5 36.88 -3.04 -11.91
N GLY A 6 36.61 -1.83 -12.38
CA GLY A 6 35.31 -1.20 -12.27
C GLY A 6 34.35 -1.94 -13.19
N GLY A 7 33.96 -3.15 -12.78
CA GLY A 7 32.75 -3.77 -13.30
C GLY A 7 31.61 -2.83 -12.95
N SER A 8 30.94 -2.29 -13.96
CA SER A 8 29.59 -1.77 -13.78
C SER A 8 28.77 -2.92 -13.22
N ALA A 9 28.61 -2.95 -11.90
CA ALA A 9 27.71 -3.90 -11.27
C ALA A 9 26.35 -3.65 -11.92
N GLU A 10 25.88 -4.61 -12.69
CA GLU A 10 24.54 -4.62 -13.25
C GLU A 10 23.69 -5.53 -12.37
N ILE A 11 22.41 -5.22 -12.28
CA ILE A 11 21.48 -6.06 -11.52
C ILE A 11 21.29 -7.37 -12.29
N SER A 12 21.62 -8.48 -11.65
CA SER A 12 21.38 -9.82 -12.16
C SER A 12 19.93 -10.23 -11.88
N PHE A 13 19.06 -10.03 -12.88
CA PHE A 13 17.61 -10.27 -12.71
C PHE A 13 17.23 -11.76 -12.63
N GLU A 14 18.01 -12.65 -13.23
CA GLU A 14 17.72 -14.10 -13.24
C GLU A 14 17.82 -14.73 -11.85
N THR A 15 18.70 -14.18 -11.01
CA THR A 15 18.94 -14.64 -9.63
C THR A 15 18.39 -13.67 -8.59
N LEU A 16 17.64 -12.65 -9.01
CA LEU A 16 17.16 -11.62 -8.10
C LEU A 16 16.08 -12.17 -7.17
N THR A 17 16.38 -12.14 -5.87
CA THR A 17 15.45 -12.56 -4.82
C THR A 17 15.17 -11.42 -3.85
N VAL A 18 14.20 -11.65 -2.97
CA VAL A 18 13.84 -10.71 -1.90
C VAL A 18 14.99 -10.54 -0.90
N ASP A 19 15.84 -11.55 -0.74
CA ASP A 19 16.97 -11.50 0.21
C ASP A 19 18.04 -10.49 -0.21
N ASP A 20 18.16 -10.24 -1.52
CA ASP A 20 19.13 -9.29 -2.10
C ASP A 20 18.80 -7.81 -1.85
N ILE A 21 17.65 -7.51 -1.22
CA ILE A 21 17.18 -6.14 -1.01
C ILE A 21 17.61 -5.64 0.38
N GLU A 22 18.35 -4.55 0.46
CA GLU A 22 18.59 -3.87 1.74
C GLU A 22 17.50 -2.85 2.00
N VAL A 23 16.79 -2.98 3.13
CA VAL A 23 15.72 -2.05 3.53
C VAL A 23 16.26 -1.09 4.59
N ARG A 24 15.94 0.20 4.42
CA ARG A 24 16.18 1.25 5.42
C ARG A 24 14.92 2.06 5.65
N GLU A 25 14.95 2.89 6.68
CA GLU A 25 13.89 3.83 6.98
C GLU A 25 14.35 5.26 6.65
N ARG A 26 13.41 6.11 6.26
CA ARG A 26 13.64 7.54 6.07
C ARG A 26 12.47 8.34 6.63
N ASP A 27 12.77 9.53 7.13
CA ASP A 27 11.77 10.51 7.48
C ASP A 27 11.31 11.24 6.21
N VAL A 28 10.03 11.13 5.91
CA VAL A 28 9.36 11.86 4.84
C VAL A 28 8.46 12.90 5.48
N VAL A 29 8.60 14.17 5.07
CA VAL A 29 7.70 15.24 5.51
C VAL A 29 6.64 15.44 4.44
N GLU A 30 5.38 15.17 4.78
CA GLU A 30 4.23 15.44 3.92
C GLU A 30 3.18 16.23 4.71
N ASP A 31 2.66 17.31 4.13
CA ASP A 31 1.67 18.21 4.74
C ASP A 31 2.05 18.73 6.15
N GLY A 32 3.36 18.88 6.39
CA GLY A 32 3.90 19.36 7.66
C GLY A 32 4.03 18.29 8.75
N GLU A 33 3.59 17.06 8.48
CA GLU A 33 3.74 15.92 9.37
C GLU A 33 4.94 15.04 8.95
N ARG A 34 5.65 14.48 9.93
CA ARG A 34 6.80 13.58 9.71
C ARG A 34 6.35 12.13 9.74
N PHE A 35 6.66 11.38 8.68
CA PHE A 35 6.38 9.95 8.54
C PHE A 35 7.68 9.18 8.42
N VAL A 36 7.76 8.04 9.11
CA VAL A 36 8.84 7.08 8.90
C VAL A 36 8.36 6.08 7.85
N VAL A 37 9.06 6.00 6.72
CA VAL A 37 8.73 5.08 5.62
C VAL A 37 9.90 4.16 5.34
N SER A 38 9.61 2.85 5.23
CA SER A 38 10.60 1.85 4.82
C SER A 38 10.77 1.86 3.30
N TYR A 39 12.01 1.88 2.82
CA TYR A 39 12.35 1.89 1.41
C TYR A 39 13.54 0.96 1.11
N ALA A 40 13.62 0.47 -0.13
CA ALA A 40 14.79 -0.27 -0.61
C ALA A 40 15.97 0.70 -0.79
N ALA A 41 17.01 0.54 0.03
CA ALA A 41 18.24 1.33 -0.03
C ALA A 41 19.27 0.74 -1.00
N ALA A 42 19.31 -0.59 -1.12
CA ALA A 42 20.13 -1.28 -2.10
C ALA A 42 19.45 -2.54 -2.65
N ILE A 43 19.83 -2.94 -3.86
CA ILE A 43 19.41 -4.19 -4.51
C ILE A 43 20.67 -4.88 -5.02
N GLN A 44 20.93 -6.12 -4.59
CA GLN A 44 22.15 -6.88 -4.88
C GLN A 44 23.43 -6.08 -4.56
N GLY A 45 23.44 -5.41 -3.40
CA GLY A 45 24.57 -4.56 -2.95
C GLY A 45 24.72 -3.24 -3.71
N MET A 46 23.84 -2.93 -4.67
CA MET A 46 23.86 -1.68 -5.41
C MET A 46 22.92 -0.65 -4.80
N GLU A 47 23.44 0.53 -4.45
CA GLU A 47 22.63 1.65 -3.96
C GLU A 47 21.54 2.02 -4.97
N THR A 48 20.31 2.16 -4.49
CA THR A 48 19.15 2.42 -5.34
C THR A 48 19.18 3.80 -6.00
N SER A 49 20.02 4.72 -5.53
CA SER A 49 20.35 5.98 -6.21
C SER A 49 20.98 5.75 -7.58
N ARG A 50 21.80 4.70 -7.73
CA ARG A 50 22.55 4.35 -8.96
C ARG A 50 21.74 3.48 -9.93
N ILE A 51 20.66 2.88 -9.45
CA ILE A 51 19.77 2.05 -10.27
C ILE A 51 18.90 2.93 -11.18
N ASN A 52 18.88 2.63 -12.47
CA ASN A 52 18.03 3.34 -13.42
C ASN A 52 16.54 2.94 -13.24
N TYR A 53 15.64 3.82 -13.62
CA TYR A 53 14.20 3.61 -13.54
C TYR A 53 13.72 2.36 -14.31
N LYS A 54 14.33 2.07 -15.47
CA LYS A 54 14.00 0.87 -16.27
C LYS A 54 14.36 -0.42 -15.52
N ASP A 55 15.55 -0.47 -14.92
CA ASP A 55 16.03 -1.61 -14.16
C ASP A 55 15.23 -1.80 -12.89
N LEU A 56 14.83 -0.71 -12.24
CA LEU A 56 13.93 -0.76 -11.10
C LEU A 56 12.55 -1.34 -11.45
N ARG A 57 11.99 -0.98 -12.62
CA ARG A 57 10.74 -1.61 -13.12
C ARG A 57 10.91 -3.10 -13.42
N ARG A 58 12.06 -3.51 -13.94
CA ARG A 58 12.38 -4.94 -14.14
C ARG A 58 12.46 -5.64 -12.80
N ALA A 59 13.17 -5.09 -11.82
CA ALA A 59 13.25 -5.63 -10.46
C ALA A 59 11.87 -5.84 -9.85
N CYS A 60 10.96 -4.87 -9.95
CA CYS A 60 9.56 -5.02 -9.51
C CYS A 60 8.86 -6.23 -10.16
N THR A 61 9.11 -6.47 -11.46
CA THR A 61 8.50 -7.58 -12.19
C THR A 61 9.04 -8.92 -11.71
N TYR A 62 10.36 -9.05 -11.57
CA TYR A 62 11.03 -10.26 -11.10
C TYR A 62 10.67 -10.61 -9.65
N LEU A 63 10.57 -9.60 -8.80
CA LEU A 63 10.20 -9.75 -7.38
C LEU A 63 8.69 -9.91 -7.17
N GLY A 64 7.86 -9.93 -8.22
CA GLY A 64 6.41 -10.06 -8.12
C GLY A 64 5.70 -8.87 -7.46
N VAL A 65 6.35 -7.70 -7.42
CA VAL A 65 5.81 -6.48 -6.79
C VAL A 65 4.57 -6.02 -7.56
N ARG A 66 3.48 -5.73 -6.84
CA ARG A 66 2.23 -5.21 -7.43
C ARG A 66 2.16 -3.69 -7.32
N TYR A 67 1.27 -3.07 -8.11
CA TYR A 67 0.94 -1.63 -8.08
C TYR A 67 2.08 -0.65 -8.43
N TYR A 68 3.23 -1.14 -8.93
CA TYR A 68 4.38 -0.31 -9.33
C TYR A 68 4.21 0.42 -10.67
N LYS A 69 3.27 -0.01 -11.52
CA LYS A 69 3.05 0.64 -12.83
C LYS A 69 2.63 2.10 -12.63
N ASN A 70 3.24 2.99 -13.39
CA ASN A 70 2.99 4.45 -13.36
C ASN A 70 3.29 5.11 -12.00
N ARG A 71 4.26 4.56 -11.26
CA ARG A 71 4.78 5.13 -10.01
C ARG A 71 6.14 5.80 -10.22
N ASN A 72 6.46 6.76 -9.36
CA ASN A 72 7.78 7.37 -9.31
C ASN A 72 8.81 6.41 -8.70
N LYS A 73 10.09 6.78 -8.76
CA LYS A 73 11.20 5.93 -8.27
C LYS A 73 11.05 5.62 -6.79
N ASP A 74 10.78 6.64 -5.98
CA ASP A 74 10.59 6.54 -4.53
C ASP A 74 9.50 5.55 -4.13
N THR A 75 8.30 5.68 -4.71
CA THR A 75 7.19 4.78 -4.43
C THR A 75 7.53 3.34 -4.82
N MET A 76 8.27 3.13 -5.93
CA MET A 76 8.70 1.77 -6.30
C MET A 76 9.68 1.17 -5.29
N LEU A 77 10.57 1.97 -4.71
CA LEU A 77 11.48 1.51 -3.65
C LEU A 77 10.74 1.15 -2.36
N GLU A 78 9.69 1.90 -2.03
CA GLU A 78 8.81 1.57 -0.91
C GLU A 78 8.05 0.27 -1.18
N LEU A 79 7.47 0.11 -2.37
CA LEU A 79 6.77 -1.11 -2.77
C LEU A 79 7.67 -2.36 -2.69
N ILE A 80 8.93 -2.24 -3.13
CA ILE A 80 9.93 -3.31 -3.02
C ILE A 80 10.24 -3.63 -1.55
N ALA A 81 10.41 -2.61 -0.70
CA ALA A 81 10.62 -2.82 0.74
C ALA A 81 9.42 -3.51 1.40
N GLN A 82 8.20 -3.14 1.03
CA GLN A 82 6.97 -3.78 1.53
C GLN A 82 6.88 -5.26 1.10
N MET A 83 7.24 -5.56 -0.15
CA MET A 83 7.35 -6.95 -0.61
C MET A 83 8.33 -7.75 0.25
N LYS A 84 9.47 -7.15 0.63
CA LYS A 84 10.44 -7.79 1.52
C LYS A 84 9.93 -8.01 2.94
N LEU A 85 9.37 -6.97 3.56
CA LEU A 85 8.99 -7.02 4.98
C LEU A 85 7.74 -7.88 5.22
N ASN A 86 6.81 -7.87 4.26
CA ASN A 86 5.47 -8.43 4.44
C ASN A 86 5.18 -9.63 3.52
N GLY A 87 6.09 -9.95 2.60
CA GLY A 87 5.88 -10.97 1.56
C GLY A 87 4.81 -10.60 0.54
N LYS A 88 4.19 -9.41 0.68
CA LYS A 88 3.18 -8.87 -0.22
C LYS A 88 3.16 -7.35 -0.12
N VAL A 89 2.71 -6.71 -1.19
CA VAL A 89 2.43 -5.26 -1.19
C VAL A 89 1.02 -5.01 -0.62
N PRO A 90 0.86 -4.13 0.39
CA PRO A 90 -0.45 -3.74 0.90
C PRO A 90 -1.39 -3.17 -0.17
N GLU A 91 -2.69 -3.48 -0.07
CA GLU A 91 -3.70 -2.95 -1.01
C GLU A 91 -3.88 -1.44 -0.93
N SER A 92 -3.38 -0.78 0.10
CA SER A 92 -3.38 0.68 0.19
C SER A 92 -2.59 1.35 -0.95
N TYR A 93 -1.65 0.63 -1.58
CA TYR A 93 -0.98 1.08 -2.80
C TYR A 93 -1.80 0.84 -4.08
N ARG A 94 -2.89 0.08 -4.01
CA ARG A 94 -3.81 -0.14 -5.12
C ARG A 94 -4.50 1.19 -5.40
N ARG A 95 -4.16 1.83 -6.51
CA ARG A 95 -4.96 2.94 -7.04
C ARG A 95 -6.34 2.40 -7.41
N ALA A 96 -7.39 3.14 -7.06
CA ALA A 96 -8.70 2.94 -7.64
C ALA A 96 -8.58 3.26 -9.15
N ILE A 97 -8.55 2.22 -9.98
CA ILE A 97 -8.67 2.40 -11.43
C ILE A 97 -10.11 2.85 -11.66
N LYS A 98 -10.35 4.15 -11.87
CA LYS A 98 -11.58 4.57 -12.53
C LYS A 98 -11.49 4.03 -13.96
N LYS A 99 -12.17 2.91 -14.23
CA LYS A 99 -12.45 2.50 -15.62
C LYS A 99 -13.16 3.67 -16.27
N HIS A 100 -12.47 4.39 -17.17
CA HIS A 100 -13.21 5.02 -18.25
C HIS A 100 -13.93 3.88 -18.96
N GLN A 101 -15.26 3.86 -18.87
CA GLN A 101 -16.10 3.08 -19.77
C GLN A 101 -15.72 3.53 -21.18
N ARG A 102 -14.90 2.73 -21.85
CA ARG A 102 -14.95 2.61 -23.29
C ARG A 102 -15.65 1.30 -23.51
N ASP A 103 -16.88 1.41 -23.98
CA ASP A 103 -17.54 0.33 -24.69
C ASP A 103 -16.56 -0.19 -25.76
N ASP A 104 -16.37 -1.50 -25.81
CA ASP A 104 -16.31 -2.33 -27.03
C ASP A 104 -15.51 -3.63 -26.80
N GLU A 105 -16.29 -4.71 -26.89
CA GLU A 105 -16.00 -6.08 -27.31
C GLU A 105 -15.11 -7.01 -26.46
N GLU A 106 -15.82 -8.01 -25.95
CA GLU A 106 -15.39 -9.27 -25.36
C GLU A 106 -14.43 -10.03 -26.27
N VAL A 107 -13.31 -10.48 -25.71
CA VAL A 107 -12.72 -11.77 -26.06
C VAL A 107 -12.41 -12.47 -24.74
N GLU A 108 -13.33 -13.36 -24.35
CA GLU A 108 -13.10 -14.41 -23.37
C GLU A 108 -11.98 -15.33 -23.89
N GLU A 109 -10.95 -15.56 -23.09
CA GLU A 109 -10.24 -16.83 -23.13
C GLU A 109 -10.04 -17.34 -21.71
N ASP A 110 -10.80 -18.41 -21.43
CA ASP A 110 -10.70 -19.37 -20.34
C ASP A 110 -9.28 -19.92 -20.19
N ILE A 111 -8.78 -20.05 -18.95
CA ILE A 111 -8.03 -21.25 -18.54
C ILE A 111 -8.37 -21.62 -17.09
N GLU A 112 -8.92 -22.82 -16.99
CA GLU A 112 -9.33 -23.61 -15.83
C GLU A 112 -8.29 -23.81 -14.71
N GLU A 113 -8.82 -23.75 -13.49
CA GLU A 113 -8.85 -24.85 -12.50
C GLU A 113 -7.70 -25.88 -12.50
N THR A 114 -6.99 -26.00 -11.37
CA THR A 114 -6.61 -27.33 -10.84
C THR A 114 -6.37 -27.30 -9.33
N LYS A 115 -7.30 -27.94 -8.61
CA LYS A 115 -7.14 -28.50 -7.24
C LYS A 115 -6.55 -29.91 -7.33
N LYS A 116 -5.67 -30.29 -6.38
CA LYS A 116 -5.52 -31.63 -5.74
C LYS A 116 -4.36 -31.55 -4.72
N GLN A 117 -4.61 -31.55 -3.41
CA GLN A 117 -4.80 -32.70 -2.48
C GLN A 117 -3.62 -33.68 -2.34
N ARG A 118 -3.06 -33.75 -1.12
CA ARG A 118 -2.57 -34.91 -0.32
C ARG A 118 -1.40 -34.45 0.57
N VAL A 119 -1.12 -34.93 1.78
CA VAL A 119 -1.73 -35.86 2.75
C VAL A 119 -0.95 -35.67 4.06
N MET A 120 -1.61 -35.98 5.17
CA MET A 120 -1.11 -36.04 6.54
C MET A 120 0.25 -36.71 6.71
N THR A 121 1.06 -36.22 7.64
CA THR A 121 1.86 -37.06 8.55
C THR A 121 2.04 -36.32 9.87
N GLU A 122 1.53 -36.93 10.94
CA GLU A 122 1.88 -36.65 12.32
C GLU A 122 3.30 -37.16 12.59
N GLY A 123 4.01 -36.47 13.49
CA GLY A 123 5.34 -36.86 13.96
C GLY A 123 5.72 -35.99 15.15
N GLU A 124 5.32 -36.42 16.34
CA GLU A 124 5.77 -35.88 17.63
C GLU A 124 7.28 -36.06 17.81
N SER A 125 7.95 -35.03 18.33
CA SER A 125 9.01 -35.22 19.33
C SER A 125 9.27 -33.91 20.10
N SER A 126 9.32 -34.10 21.41
CA SER A 126 9.58 -33.15 22.49
C SER A 126 11.05 -32.66 22.48
N ASP A 127 11.33 -31.40 22.77
CA ASP A 127 11.87 -31.03 24.10
C ASP A 127 12.03 -29.51 24.30
N THR A 128 12.03 -29.15 25.58
CA THR A 128 12.02 -27.84 26.24
C THR A 128 12.97 -26.73 25.74
N ALA A 129 12.45 -25.49 25.65
CA ALA A 129 13.07 -24.30 26.26
C ALA A 129 12.05 -23.15 26.36
N LEU A 130 11.71 -22.77 27.59
CA LEU A 130 10.97 -21.57 27.95
C LEU A 130 11.73 -20.31 27.51
N ALA A 131 11.28 -19.68 26.43
CA ALA A 131 11.61 -18.29 26.13
C ALA A 131 10.30 -17.49 26.08
N LEU A 132 10.09 -16.66 27.10
CA LEU A 132 9.03 -15.66 27.13
C LEU A 132 9.15 -14.78 25.87
N PRO A 133 8.14 -14.71 24.98
CA PRO A 133 8.19 -13.78 23.87
C PRO A 133 8.05 -12.36 24.41
N SER A 134 9.16 -11.62 24.38
CA SER A 134 9.16 -10.16 24.58
C SER A 134 8.20 -9.54 23.56
N ASN A 135 7.03 -9.14 24.05
CA ASN A 135 5.89 -8.65 23.27
C ASN A 135 6.13 -7.24 22.65
N THR A 136 7.37 -6.78 22.62
CA THR A 136 7.77 -5.45 22.16
C THR A 136 8.03 -5.39 20.65
N GLY A 137 8.40 -6.50 20.00
CA GLY A 137 8.67 -6.52 18.55
C GLY A 137 7.43 -6.60 17.65
N ARG A 138 6.33 -7.17 18.14
CA ARG A 138 5.04 -7.16 17.42
C ARG A 138 4.43 -5.76 17.41
N ALA A 139 4.41 -5.10 18.56
CA ALA A 139 3.85 -3.75 18.70
C ALA A 139 4.54 -2.68 17.84
N THR A 140 5.85 -2.80 17.59
CA THR A 140 6.58 -1.87 16.69
C THR A 140 6.32 -2.16 15.22
N LYS A 141 6.22 -3.45 14.84
CA LYS A 141 5.84 -3.87 13.49
C LYS A 141 4.40 -3.44 13.17
N ASP A 142 3.47 -3.69 14.08
CA ASP A 142 2.07 -3.27 13.96
C ASP A 142 1.94 -1.74 13.86
N ARG A 143 2.78 -1.00 14.58
CA ARG A 143 2.85 0.46 14.50
C ARG A 143 3.42 0.95 13.16
N ALA A 144 4.48 0.32 12.65
CA ALA A 144 5.04 0.67 11.34
C ALA A 144 4.05 0.37 10.21
N GLU A 145 3.35 -0.76 10.29
CA GLU A 145 2.28 -1.13 9.36
C GLU A 145 1.12 -0.12 9.43
N ALA A 146 0.69 0.30 10.62
CA ALA A 146 -0.36 1.30 10.80
C ALA A 146 0.03 2.66 10.21
N LEU A 147 1.27 3.12 10.43
CA LEU A 147 1.77 4.38 9.86
C LEU A 147 1.87 4.32 8.34
N ASN A 148 2.31 3.19 7.80
CA ASN A 148 2.38 2.99 6.36
C ASN A 148 0.98 2.98 5.72
N MET A 149 0.00 2.33 6.36
CA MET A 149 -1.40 2.39 5.92
C MET A 149 -1.95 3.82 5.91
N LEU A 150 -1.69 4.60 6.98
CA LEU A 150 -2.12 5.99 7.08
C LEU A 150 -1.51 6.88 5.99
N TYR A 151 -0.23 6.68 5.70
CA TYR A 151 0.46 7.38 4.61
C TYR A 151 -0.23 7.15 3.26
N HIS A 152 -0.56 5.90 2.94
CA HIS A 152 -1.24 5.59 1.68
C HIS A 152 -2.67 6.07 1.61
N ILE A 153 -3.43 5.98 2.71
CA ILE A 153 -4.80 6.53 2.76
C ILE A 153 -4.78 8.03 2.47
N ARG A 154 -3.83 8.76 3.07
CA ARG A 154 -3.66 10.21 2.82
C ARG A 154 -3.27 10.50 1.39
N GLN A 155 -2.35 9.73 0.81
CA GLN A 155 -1.99 9.90 -0.60
C GLN A 155 -3.17 9.62 -1.54
N GLN A 156 -3.99 8.62 -1.24
CA GLN A 156 -5.22 8.35 -1.99
C GLN A 156 -6.23 9.51 -1.87
N ILE A 157 -6.40 10.08 -0.67
CA ILE A 157 -7.24 11.25 -0.44
C ILE A 157 -6.75 12.43 -1.29
N ARG A 158 -5.44 12.73 -1.26
CA ARG A 158 -4.83 13.82 -2.04
C ARG A 158 -5.03 13.63 -3.55
N GLU A 159 -4.85 12.41 -4.06
CA GLU A 159 -5.12 12.10 -5.48
C GLU A 159 -6.60 12.36 -5.82
N VAL A 160 -7.54 11.96 -4.95
CA VAL A 160 -8.98 12.23 -5.13
C VAL A 160 -9.30 13.73 -5.07
N GLU A 161 -8.70 14.47 -4.14
CA GLU A 161 -8.87 15.91 -4.00
C GLU A 161 -8.34 16.68 -5.23
N GLN A 162 -7.18 16.29 -5.76
CA GLN A 162 -6.64 16.87 -6.99
C GLN A 162 -7.54 16.57 -8.19
N HIS A 163 -8.10 15.37 -8.28
CA HIS A 163 -9.07 15.02 -9.32
C HIS A 163 -10.39 15.80 -9.17
N LEU A 164 -10.87 16.00 -7.95
CA LEU A 164 -12.03 16.86 -7.67
C LEU A 164 -11.77 18.30 -8.07
N ALA A 165 -10.62 18.87 -7.69
CA ALA A 165 -10.22 20.22 -8.05
C ALA A 165 -10.08 20.38 -9.59
N ALA A 166 -9.50 19.40 -10.27
CA ALA A 166 -9.40 19.39 -11.72
C ALA A 166 -10.78 19.30 -12.40
N HIS A 167 -11.71 18.50 -11.88
CA HIS A 167 -13.09 18.45 -12.38
C HIS A 167 -13.85 19.76 -12.16
N LEU A 168 -13.66 20.42 -11.01
CA LEU A 168 -14.26 21.72 -10.71
C LEU A 168 -13.77 22.83 -11.65
N LEU A 169 -12.56 22.71 -12.18
CA LEU A 169 -11.98 23.66 -13.15
C LEU A 169 -12.31 23.31 -14.60
N SER A 170 -12.68 22.06 -14.90
CA SER A 170 -12.77 21.53 -16.27
C SER A 170 -14.20 21.42 -16.82
N ASP A 171 -15.26 21.42 -16.01
CA ASP A 171 -16.59 21.07 -16.51
C ASP A 171 -17.66 22.08 -16.10
N GLY A 172 -18.32 22.65 -17.12
CA GLY A 172 -19.61 23.36 -17.01
C GLY A 172 -20.76 22.41 -16.67
N VAL A 173 -20.59 21.59 -15.63
CA VAL A 173 -21.58 20.65 -15.07
C VAL A 173 -21.91 21.10 -13.64
N GLY A 174 -22.23 22.38 -13.48
CA GLY A 174 -22.50 23.01 -12.19
C GLY A 174 -23.77 22.50 -11.48
N ILE A 175 -24.66 21.79 -12.18
CA ILE A 175 -25.98 21.43 -11.65
C ILE A 175 -25.94 20.14 -10.80
N ASN A 176 -25.09 19.16 -11.14
CA ASN A 176 -25.11 17.84 -10.48
C ASN A 176 -24.34 17.83 -9.13
N TYR A 177 -23.32 18.66 -8.99
CA TYR A 177 -22.52 18.70 -7.76
C TYR A 177 -23.23 19.45 -6.62
N GLU A 178 -23.96 20.53 -6.93
CA GLU A 178 -24.74 21.26 -5.93
C GLU A 178 -25.88 20.41 -5.38
N ASP A 179 -26.59 19.67 -6.23
CA ASP A 179 -27.67 18.77 -5.80
C ASP A 179 -27.14 17.62 -4.94
N LYS A 180 -25.99 17.04 -5.31
CA LYS A 180 -25.35 15.99 -4.52
C LYS A 180 -24.85 16.50 -3.17
N ALA A 181 -24.24 17.69 -3.15
CA ALA A 181 -23.77 18.33 -1.92
C ALA A 181 -24.94 18.71 -1.00
N LYS A 182 -26.05 19.19 -1.56
CA LYS A 182 -27.28 19.49 -0.82
C LYS A 182 -27.85 18.22 -0.18
N ARG A 183 -27.96 17.13 -0.93
CA ARG A 183 -28.45 15.85 -0.42
C ARG A 183 -27.57 15.28 0.70
N LEU A 184 -26.25 15.32 0.52
CA LEU A 184 -25.29 14.92 1.57
C LEU A 184 -25.42 15.76 2.84
N LYS A 185 -25.71 17.06 2.70
CA LYS A 185 -25.93 17.96 3.83
C LYS A 185 -27.23 17.63 4.57
N GLU A 186 -28.30 17.34 3.84
CA GLU A 186 -29.59 16.93 4.40
C GLU A 186 -29.46 15.59 5.15
N ASP A 187 -28.80 14.59 4.54
CA ASP A 187 -28.55 13.30 5.18
C ASP A 187 -27.71 13.46 6.46
N LEU A 188 -26.66 14.29 6.42
CA LEU A 188 -25.84 14.54 7.61
C LEU A 188 -26.63 15.20 8.74
N GLN A 189 -27.51 16.16 8.42
CA GLN A 189 -28.37 16.81 9.40
C GLN A 189 -29.33 15.81 10.04
N PHE A 190 -29.95 14.94 9.24
CA PHE A 190 -30.81 13.87 9.72
C PHE A 190 -30.10 12.98 10.76
N TYR A 191 -28.90 12.47 10.43
CA TYR A 191 -28.14 11.62 11.36
C TYR A 191 -27.71 12.34 12.64
N LEU A 192 -27.40 13.63 12.56
CA LEU A 192 -27.04 14.42 13.74
C LEU A 192 -28.25 14.66 14.66
N GLU A 193 -29.44 14.88 14.09
CA GLU A 193 -30.68 15.03 14.84
C GLU A 193 -31.12 13.72 15.48
N GLU A 194 -31.07 12.61 14.74
CA GLU A 194 -31.37 11.28 15.27
C GLU A 194 -30.45 10.91 16.42
N ARG A 195 -29.14 11.18 16.28
CA ARG A 195 -28.18 10.99 17.37
C ARG A 195 -28.52 11.84 18.60
N ARG A 196 -28.93 13.10 18.43
CA ARG A 196 -29.33 13.96 19.57
C ARG A 196 -30.59 13.41 20.26
N ALA A 197 -31.58 12.97 19.50
CA ALA A 197 -32.80 12.38 20.05
C ALA A 197 -32.51 11.11 20.86
N LEU A 198 -31.66 10.23 20.34
CA LEU A 198 -31.22 9.03 21.05
C LEU A 198 -30.46 9.38 22.35
N MET A 199 -29.59 10.38 22.31
CA MET A 199 -28.87 10.83 23.51
C MET A 199 -29.83 11.38 24.57
N GLN A 200 -30.84 12.16 24.19
CA GLN A 200 -31.86 12.65 25.12
C GLN A 200 -32.72 11.54 25.73
N GLN A 201 -33.04 10.50 24.95
CA GLN A 201 -33.74 9.31 25.47
C GLN A 201 -32.87 8.55 26.49
N LEU A 202 -31.57 8.41 26.24
CA LEU A 202 -30.63 7.78 27.17
C LEU A 202 -30.46 8.60 28.46
N GLU A 203 -30.43 9.93 28.37
CA GLU A 203 -30.40 10.81 29.54
C GLU A 203 -31.70 10.71 30.35
N SER A 204 -32.85 10.69 29.69
CA SER A 204 -34.16 10.56 30.32
C SER A 204 -34.35 9.22 31.02
N THR A 205 -33.80 8.14 30.46
CA THR A 205 -33.86 6.79 31.06
C THR A 205 -32.84 6.58 32.19
N ARG A 206 -31.74 7.35 32.21
CA ARG A 206 -30.77 7.34 33.32
C ARG A 206 -31.20 8.19 34.53
N SER A 207 -32.21 9.03 34.37
CA SER A 207 -32.72 9.94 35.40
C SER A 207 -33.90 9.38 36.21
N LEU A 208 -34.33 8.16 35.89
CA LEU A 208 -35.34 7.35 36.60
C LEU A 208 -34.65 6.25 37.40
#